data_AF-A0A9J8B267-F1
#
_entry.id   AF-A0A9J8B267-F1
#
_cell.length_a   1.000
_cell.length_b   1.000
_cell.length_c   1.000
_cell.angle_alpha   90.00
_cell.angle_beta   90.00
_cell.angle_gamma   90.00
#
_symmetry.space_group_name_H-M   'P 1'
#
loop_
_entity.id
_entity.type
_entity.pdbx_description
1 polymer ?
#
loop_
_entity_poly.entity_id
_entity_poly.type
_entity_poly.pdbx_seq_one_letter_code
_entity_poly.pdbx_strand_id
1 'polypeptide(L)'
;MVEWTDAERSAIIGLWGKLNPDELGPQALARCLIVYPWTQRYFASFGNLSSPAAIMGNPKVAAHGRTVMGGLERAIKNMDNIKATYAPLSVMHSEKLHVDPDNFRVDAERSAIIALWGKLNPDELGPQALARCLIVYPWTQRYFASFGNLSSPAAIMGNPKVAAHGRTVMGGLERAIKNMDNIKATYAPLSVMHSEKLHVDPDNFRLLADCITVCAAMKFGPSGFSPNVQEAWQKFLSVVVSALCRQYH
;
A
#
# COMPACT_ATOMS: atom_id res chain seq x y z
N MET A 1 7.76 3.75 -13.74
CA MET A 1 8.02 2.29 -13.72
C MET A 1 8.43 1.92 -12.31
N VAL A 2 8.02 0.79 -11.76
CA VAL A 2 8.46 0.41 -10.40
C VAL A 2 9.94 0.05 -10.48
N GLU A 3 10.79 0.87 -9.87
CA GLU A 3 12.20 0.53 -9.65
C GLU A 3 12.36 -0.07 -8.25
N TRP A 4 12.95 -1.26 -8.17
CA TRP A 4 13.30 -1.92 -6.93
C TRP A 4 14.76 -1.68 -6.58
N THR A 5 15.01 -1.30 -5.32
CA THR A 5 16.34 -1.34 -4.69
C THR A 5 16.87 -2.77 -4.61
N ASP A 6 18.18 -2.94 -4.42
CA ASP A 6 18.78 -4.26 -4.22
C ASP A 6 18.27 -4.97 -2.97
N ALA A 7 17.97 -4.20 -1.91
CA ALA A 7 17.36 -4.71 -0.68
C ALA A 7 15.94 -5.25 -0.95
N GLU A 8 15.11 -4.49 -1.67
CA GLU A 8 13.76 -4.93 -2.05
C GLU A 8 13.80 -6.16 -2.96
N ARG A 9 14.73 -6.22 -3.92
CA ARG A 9 14.94 -7.40 -4.77
C ARG A 9 15.30 -8.62 -3.94
N SER A 10 16.27 -8.47 -3.05
CA SER A 10 16.73 -9.55 -2.18
C SER A 10 15.60 -10.06 -1.27
N ALA A 11 14.77 -9.15 -0.73
CA ALA A 11 13.61 -9.50 0.07
C ALA A 11 12.55 -10.26 -0.74
N ILE A 12 12.22 -9.79 -1.96
CA ILE A 12 11.24 -10.43 -2.84
C ILE A 12 11.70 -11.82 -3.28
N ILE A 13 12.96 -11.93 -3.74
CA ILE A 13 13.57 -13.20 -4.16
C ILE A 13 13.65 -14.17 -2.98
N GLY A 14 14.11 -13.67 -1.82
CA GLY A 14 14.23 -14.48 -0.61
C GLY A 14 12.88 -14.96 -0.06
N LEU A 15 11.82 -14.15 -0.16
CA LEU A 15 10.47 -14.58 0.16
C LEU A 15 9.99 -15.64 -0.85
N TRP A 16 10.13 -15.37 -2.14
CA TRP A 16 9.68 -16.29 -3.19
C TRP A 16 10.33 -17.66 -3.10
N GLY A 17 11.64 -17.72 -2.81
CA GLY A 17 12.37 -18.96 -2.63
C GLY A 17 11.88 -19.81 -1.44
N LYS A 18 11.07 -19.25 -0.53
CA LYS A 18 10.44 -19.98 0.59
C LYS A 18 9.02 -20.44 0.27
N LEU A 19 8.43 -19.99 -0.83
CA LEU A 19 7.07 -20.35 -1.21
C LEU A 19 7.10 -21.65 -2.03
N ASN A 20 6.03 -22.44 -1.93
CA ASN A 20 5.76 -23.55 -2.84
C ASN A 20 4.70 -23.11 -3.88
N PRO A 21 5.09 -22.78 -5.12
CA PRO A 21 4.17 -22.32 -6.15
C PRO A 21 3.05 -23.33 -6.49
N ASP A 22 3.36 -24.62 -6.44
CA ASP A 22 2.43 -25.69 -6.81
C ASP A 22 1.32 -25.90 -5.79
N GLU A 23 1.57 -25.51 -4.54
CA GLU A 23 0.61 -25.52 -3.47
C GLU A 23 -0.14 -24.18 -3.36
N LEU A 24 0.61 -23.07 -3.36
CA LEU A 24 0.07 -21.74 -3.10
C LEU A 24 -0.84 -21.25 -4.22
N GLY A 25 -0.48 -21.52 -5.49
CA GLY A 25 -1.25 -21.09 -6.66
C GLY A 25 -2.69 -21.60 -6.66
N PRO A 26 -2.91 -22.94 -6.57
CA PRO A 26 -4.24 -23.52 -6.43
C PRO A 26 -5.04 -22.94 -5.26
N GLN A 27 -4.42 -22.81 -4.08
CA GLN A 27 -5.08 -22.28 -2.89
C GLN A 27 -5.49 -20.81 -3.07
N ALA A 28 -4.62 -19.98 -3.65
CA ALA A 28 -4.88 -18.56 -3.87
C ALA A 28 -6.03 -18.33 -4.85
N LEU A 29 -6.02 -19.04 -6.00
CA LEU A 29 -7.12 -18.92 -6.97
C LEU A 29 -8.43 -19.46 -6.41
N ALA A 30 -8.40 -20.60 -5.71
CA ALA A 30 -9.60 -21.14 -5.08
C ALA A 30 -10.19 -20.18 -4.03
N ARG A 31 -9.36 -19.58 -3.17
CA ARG A 31 -9.79 -18.55 -2.21
C ARG A 31 -10.39 -17.33 -2.92
N CYS A 32 -9.79 -16.88 -4.02
CA CYS A 32 -10.34 -15.79 -4.82
C CYS A 32 -11.77 -16.12 -5.31
N LEU A 33 -11.98 -17.30 -5.89
CA LEU A 33 -13.28 -17.73 -6.41
C LEU A 33 -14.33 -17.95 -5.32
N ILE A 34 -13.92 -18.33 -4.11
CA ILE A 34 -14.81 -18.54 -2.95
C ILE A 34 -15.21 -17.21 -2.33
N VAL A 35 -14.23 -16.35 -2.05
CA VAL A 35 -14.43 -15.09 -1.32
C VAL A 35 -15.05 -14.03 -2.24
N TYR A 36 -14.73 -14.07 -3.53
CA TYR A 36 -15.20 -13.13 -4.54
C TYR A 36 -15.96 -13.87 -5.64
N PRO A 37 -17.16 -14.40 -5.36
CA PRO A 37 -17.88 -15.29 -6.28
C PRO A 37 -18.23 -14.66 -7.63
N TRP A 38 -18.29 -13.32 -7.72
CA TRP A 38 -18.48 -12.63 -9.01
C TRP A 38 -17.32 -12.87 -9.99
N THR A 39 -16.12 -13.20 -9.51
CA THR A 39 -14.95 -13.51 -10.36
C THR A 39 -15.12 -14.82 -11.13
N GLN A 40 -16.00 -15.72 -10.66
CA GLN A 40 -16.27 -17.01 -11.32
C GLN A 40 -16.80 -16.84 -12.75
N ARG A 41 -17.39 -15.69 -13.09
CA ARG A 41 -17.88 -15.37 -14.45
C ARG A 41 -16.80 -15.49 -15.54
N TYR A 42 -15.53 -15.28 -15.20
CA TYR A 42 -14.41 -15.41 -16.14
C TYR A 42 -13.93 -16.85 -16.33
N PHE A 43 -14.45 -17.79 -15.53
CA PHE A 43 -13.99 -19.17 -15.48
C PHE A 43 -15.12 -20.16 -15.86
N ALA A 44 -16.08 -19.74 -16.69
CA ALA A 44 -17.19 -20.61 -17.10
C ALA A 44 -16.71 -21.95 -17.72
N SER A 45 -15.56 -21.94 -18.40
CA SER A 45 -14.94 -23.14 -18.98
C SER A 45 -14.33 -24.10 -17.94
N PHE A 46 -14.27 -23.71 -16.67
CA PHE A 46 -13.69 -24.52 -15.59
C PHE A 46 -14.68 -25.54 -15.03
N GLY A 47 -15.95 -25.51 -15.46
CA GLY A 47 -16.98 -26.44 -15.03
C GLY A 47 -17.58 -26.04 -13.70
N ASN A 48 -17.80 -27.00 -12.80
CA ASN A 48 -18.50 -26.75 -11.55
C ASN A 48 -17.64 -25.90 -10.57
N LEU A 49 -18.15 -24.71 -10.22
CA LEU A 49 -17.59 -23.79 -9.23
C LEU A 49 -18.64 -23.38 -8.17
N SER A 50 -19.77 -24.11 -8.06
CA SER A 50 -20.93 -23.68 -7.27
C SER A 50 -20.75 -23.74 -5.75
N SER A 51 -19.71 -24.39 -5.26
CA SER A 51 -19.44 -24.51 -3.81
C SER A 51 -17.94 -24.48 -3.51
N PRO A 52 -17.55 -24.15 -2.27
CA PRO A 52 -16.14 -24.20 -1.86
C PRO A 52 -15.48 -25.56 -2.11
N ALA A 53 -16.18 -26.67 -1.82
CA ALA A 53 -15.66 -28.01 -2.07
C ALA A 53 -15.46 -28.28 -3.57
N ALA A 54 -16.41 -27.85 -4.41
CA ALA A 54 -16.29 -27.97 -5.87
C ALA A 54 -15.10 -27.16 -6.40
N ILE A 55 -14.92 -25.93 -5.93
CA ILE A 55 -13.80 -25.05 -6.32
C ILE A 55 -12.45 -25.65 -5.89
N MET A 56 -12.33 -26.06 -4.62
CA MET A 56 -11.08 -26.61 -4.06
C MET A 56 -10.69 -27.94 -4.73
N GLY A 57 -11.67 -28.76 -5.13
CA GLY A 57 -11.45 -30.02 -5.84
C GLY A 57 -11.29 -29.88 -7.36
N ASN A 58 -11.39 -28.67 -7.93
CA ASN A 58 -11.43 -28.49 -9.37
C ASN A 58 -10.01 -28.54 -9.99
N PRO A 59 -9.71 -29.51 -10.88
CA PRO A 59 -8.37 -29.65 -11.46
C PRO A 59 -7.98 -28.47 -12.38
N LYS A 60 -8.95 -27.80 -13.01
CA LYS A 60 -8.70 -26.61 -13.85
C LYS A 60 -8.37 -25.39 -12.99
N VAL A 61 -9.02 -25.23 -11.84
CA VAL A 61 -8.64 -24.20 -10.85
C VAL A 61 -7.21 -24.44 -10.37
N ALA A 62 -6.86 -25.67 -10.01
CA ALA A 62 -5.50 -25.99 -9.60
C ALA A 62 -4.46 -25.73 -10.70
N ALA A 63 -4.73 -26.16 -11.93
CA ALA A 63 -3.84 -25.95 -13.07
C ALA A 63 -3.65 -24.45 -13.40
N HIS A 64 -4.73 -23.66 -13.36
CA HIS A 64 -4.63 -22.23 -13.63
C HIS A 64 -3.97 -21.48 -12.48
N GLY A 65 -4.18 -21.89 -11.23
CA GLY A 65 -3.45 -21.37 -10.07
C GLY A 65 -1.93 -21.53 -10.23
N ARG A 66 -1.46 -22.69 -10.71
CA ARG A 66 -0.05 -22.90 -11.08
C ARG A 66 0.41 -21.98 -12.21
N THR A 67 -0.44 -21.77 -13.22
CA THR A 67 -0.15 -20.85 -14.32
C THR A 67 0.05 -19.41 -13.82
N VAL A 68 -0.78 -18.95 -12.88
CA VAL A 68 -0.64 -17.63 -12.23
C VAL A 68 0.69 -17.53 -11.49
N MET A 69 1.09 -18.56 -10.75
CA MET A 69 2.37 -18.56 -10.04
C MET A 69 3.58 -18.56 -10.98
N GLY A 70 3.54 -19.32 -12.09
CA GLY A 70 4.57 -19.23 -13.14
C GLY A 70 4.61 -17.84 -13.80
N GLY A 71 3.45 -17.19 -13.89
CA GLY A 71 3.33 -15.78 -14.20
C GLY A 71 4.17 -14.93 -13.24
N LEU A 72 3.94 -15.02 -11.92
CA LEU A 72 4.69 -14.26 -10.91
C LEU A 72 6.18 -14.60 -10.87
N GLU A 73 6.56 -15.86 -11.09
CA GLU A 73 7.97 -16.24 -11.19
C GLU A 73 8.67 -15.52 -12.35
N ARG A 74 7.96 -15.34 -13.48
CA ARG A 74 8.46 -14.55 -14.61
C ARG A 74 8.69 -13.08 -14.22
N ALA A 75 7.82 -12.47 -13.41
CA ALA A 75 8.05 -11.13 -12.86
C ALA A 75 9.37 -11.07 -12.09
N ILE A 76 9.58 -12.03 -11.20
CA ILE A 76 10.75 -12.07 -10.31
C ILE A 76 12.05 -12.26 -11.09
N LYS A 77 12.02 -13.06 -12.17
CA LYS A 77 13.16 -13.22 -13.08
C LYS A 77 13.44 -11.99 -13.95
N ASN A 78 12.49 -11.06 -14.07
CA ASN A 78 12.55 -9.92 -14.98
C ASN A 78 12.20 -8.59 -14.27
N MET A 79 12.63 -8.42 -13.01
CA MET A 79 12.25 -7.27 -12.20
C MET A 79 12.63 -5.93 -12.85
N ASP A 80 13.70 -5.86 -13.64
CA ASP A 80 14.08 -4.62 -14.35
C ASP A 80 13.18 -4.28 -15.54
N ASN A 81 12.39 -5.23 -16.04
CA ASN A 81 11.68 -5.08 -17.30
C ASN A 81 10.23 -5.58 -17.25
N ILE A 82 9.60 -5.57 -16.06
CA ILE A 82 8.24 -6.09 -15.84
C ILE A 82 7.26 -5.59 -16.91
N LYS A 83 7.27 -4.29 -17.22
CA LYS A 83 6.32 -3.72 -18.19
C LYS A 83 6.43 -4.38 -19.56
N ALA A 84 7.64 -4.56 -20.09
CA ALA A 84 7.80 -5.22 -21.39
C ALA A 84 7.54 -6.73 -21.28
N THR A 85 8.02 -7.37 -20.21
CA THR A 85 7.82 -8.81 -19.95
C THR A 85 6.34 -9.20 -19.93
N TYR A 86 5.46 -8.33 -19.43
CA TYR A 86 4.02 -8.58 -19.37
C TYR A 86 3.20 -7.91 -20.47
N ALA A 87 3.81 -7.17 -21.40
CA ALA A 87 3.05 -6.52 -22.47
C ALA A 87 2.10 -7.49 -23.21
N PRO A 88 2.51 -8.72 -23.58
CA PRO A 88 1.59 -9.69 -24.21
C PRO A 88 0.47 -10.16 -23.27
N LEU A 89 0.77 -10.33 -21.98
CA LEU A 89 -0.23 -10.76 -20.99
C LEU A 89 -1.24 -9.64 -20.70
N SER A 90 -0.79 -8.39 -20.69
CA SER A 90 -1.63 -7.21 -20.54
C SER A 90 -2.59 -7.06 -21.72
N VAL A 91 -2.10 -7.23 -22.95
CA VAL A 91 -2.94 -7.30 -24.17
C VAL A 91 -3.96 -8.44 -24.06
N MET A 92 -3.53 -9.63 -23.63
CA MET A 92 -4.45 -10.76 -23.46
C MET A 92 -5.57 -10.43 -22.46
N HIS A 93 -5.26 -9.82 -21.32
CA HIS A 93 -6.26 -9.48 -20.31
C HIS A 93 -7.21 -8.37 -20.75
N SER A 94 -6.70 -7.35 -21.46
CA SER A 94 -7.50 -6.21 -21.91
C SER A 94 -8.31 -6.50 -23.17
N GLU A 95 -7.70 -7.10 -24.20
CA GLU A 95 -8.29 -7.24 -25.54
C GLU A 95 -8.95 -8.59 -25.82
N LYS A 96 -8.55 -9.67 -25.11
CA LYS A 96 -9.09 -11.01 -25.39
C LYS A 96 -9.98 -11.54 -24.26
N LEU A 97 -9.51 -11.42 -23.03
CA LEU A 97 -10.22 -11.92 -21.86
C LEU A 97 -11.21 -10.89 -21.31
N HIS A 98 -11.03 -9.61 -21.65
CA HIS A 98 -11.82 -8.48 -21.15
C HIS A 98 -12.06 -8.57 -19.63
N VAL A 99 -11.01 -8.95 -18.89
CA VAL A 99 -11.09 -9.01 -17.43
C VAL A 99 -11.16 -7.57 -16.93
N ASP A 100 -12.27 -7.25 -16.27
CA ASP A 100 -12.49 -5.94 -15.69
C ASP A 100 -11.33 -5.60 -14.72
N PRO A 101 -10.62 -4.46 -14.91
CA PRO A 101 -9.51 -4.02 -14.06
C PRO A 101 -9.81 -4.00 -12.57
N ASP A 102 -11.09 -3.85 -12.17
CA ASP A 102 -11.50 -3.92 -10.76
C ASP A 102 -11.21 -5.28 -10.11
N ASN A 103 -11.03 -6.35 -10.90
CA ASN A 103 -10.58 -7.65 -10.40
C ASN A 103 -9.08 -7.69 -10.06
N PHE A 104 -8.33 -6.68 -10.50
CA PHE A 104 -6.96 -6.40 -10.04
C PHE A 104 -6.94 -5.29 -8.96
N ARG A 105 -8.11 -4.80 -8.55
CA ARG A 105 -8.39 -3.83 -7.47
C ARG A 105 -7.73 -2.45 -7.56
N VAL A 106 -6.99 -2.13 -8.62
CA VAL A 106 -6.23 -0.86 -8.70
C VAL A 106 -7.14 0.37 -8.70
N ASP A 107 -8.24 0.35 -9.46
CA ASP A 107 -9.13 1.51 -9.61
C ASP A 107 -10.07 1.67 -8.40
N ALA A 108 -10.56 0.56 -7.86
CA ALA A 108 -11.32 0.53 -6.61
C ALA A 108 -10.51 1.05 -5.41
N GLU A 109 -9.22 0.67 -5.29
CA GLU A 109 -8.34 1.15 -4.23
C GLU A 109 -8.08 2.65 -4.36
N ARG A 110 -7.77 3.13 -5.58
CA ARG A 110 -7.60 4.57 -5.85
C ARG A 110 -8.84 5.37 -5.48
N SER A 111 -10.01 4.88 -5.91
CA SER A 111 -11.29 5.52 -5.62
C SER A 111 -11.55 5.57 -4.11
N ALA A 112 -11.24 4.50 -3.38
CA ALA A 112 -11.35 4.45 -1.92
C ALA A 112 -10.39 5.45 -1.23
N ILE A 113 -9.14 5.55 -1.68
CA ILE A 113 -8.16 6.51 -1.16
C ILE A 113 -8.62 7.95 -1.39
N ILE A 114 -9.06 8.28 -2.61
CA ILE A 114 -9.56 9.62 -2.96
C ILE A 114 -10.81 9.96 -2.16
N ALA A 115 -11.76 9.02 -2.05
CA ALA A 115 -12.99 9.22 -1.31
C ALA A 115 -12.76 9.39 0.19
N LEU A 116 -11.82 8.63 0.77
CA LEU A 116 -11.41 8.83 2.16
C LEU A 116 -10.74 10.20 2.33
N TRP A 117 -9.79 10.54 1.45
CA TRP A 117 -9.08 11.81 1.50
C TRP A 117 -10.02 13.02 1.41
N GLY A 118 -11.02 12.98 0.53
CA GLY A 118 -12.01 14.04 0.40
C GLY A 118 -12.86 14.27 1.65
N LYS A 119 -12.87 13.32 2.60
CA LYS A 119 -13.54 13.44 3.91
C LYS A 119 -12.59 13.90 5.02
N LEU A 120 -11.29 13.74 4.83
CA LEU A 120 -10.28 14.13 5.81
C LEU A 120 -10.12 15.65 5.82
N ASN A 121 -10.13 16.25 7.01
CA ASN A 121 -9.73 17.63 7.18
C ASN A 121 -8.23 17.69 7.56
N PRO A 122 -7.35 18.21 6.69
CA PRO A 122 -5.91 18.33 6.96
C PRO A 122 -5.58 19.15 8.21
N ASP A 123 -6.38 20.18 8.49
CA ASP A 123 -6.17 21.09 9.62
C ASP A 123 -6.52 20.46 10.97
N GLU A 124 -7.30 19.39 10.95
CA GLU A 124 -7.67 18.61 12.12
C GLU A 124 -6.77 17.37 12.26
N LEU A 125 -6.72 16.53 11.22
CA LEU A 125 -6.10 15.22 11.29
C LEU A 125 -4.58 15.30 11.39
N GLY A 126 -3.95 16.24 10.67
CA GLY A 126 -2.50 16.42 10.66
C GLY A 126 -1.93 16.70 12.06
N PRO A 127 -2.42 17.74 12.76
CA PRO A 127 -2.04 18.01 14.15
C PRO A 127 -2.26 16.82 15.08
N GLN A 128 -3.42 16.14 14.98
CA GLN A 128 -3.74 14.99 15.82
C GLN A 128 -2.77 13.82 15.60
N ALA A 129 -2.46 13.51 14.34
CA ALA A 129 -1.58 12.39 14.00
C ALA A 129 -0.13 12.66 14.42
N LEU A 130 0.40 13.87 14.20
CA LEU A 130 1.75 14.21 14.64
C LEU A 130 1.84 14.26 16.17
N ALA A 131 0.86 14.85 16.86
CA ALA A 131 0.81 14.84 18.32
C ALA A 131 0.78 13.41 18.87
N ARG A 132 -0.05 12.53 18.29
CA ARG A 132 -0.09 11.10 18.65
C ARG A 132 1.28 10.44 18.46
N CYS A 133 1.96 10.69 17.34
CA CYS A 133 3.28 10.12 17.08
C CYS A 133 4.29 10.55 18.17
N LEU A 134 4.32 11.83 18.51
CA LEU A 134 5.22 12.38 19.53
C LEU A 134 4.90 11.87 20.95
N ILE A 135 3.64 11.54 21.24
CA ILE A 135 3.20 11.02 22.54
C ILE A 135 3.47 9.50 22.66
N VAL A 136 3.05 8.73 21.66
CA VAL A 136 3.12 7.26 21.68
C VAL A 136 4.55 6.77 21.43
N TYR A 137 5.32 7.50 20.62
CA TYR A 137 6.69 7.18 20.25
C TYR A 137 7.62 8.34 20.65
N PRO A 138 7.88 8.55 21.96
CA PRO A 138 8.54 9.76 22.47
C PRO A 138 9.95 9.98 21.92
N TRP A 139 10.65 8.93 21.46
CA TRP A 139 11.94 9.08 20.79
C TRP A 139 11.86 9.91 19.50
N THR A 140 10.69 10.00 18.86
CA THR A 140 10.49 10.83 17.66
C THR A 140 10.59 12.33 17.95
N GLN A 141 10.43 12.75 19.21
CA GLN A 141 10.58 14.15 19.63
C GLN A 141 11.99 14.70 19.36
N ARG A 142 13.01 13.84 19.25
CA ARG A 142 14.40 14.24 18.97
C ARG A 142 14.56 15.05 17.69
N TYR A 143 13.69 14.83 16.71
CA TYR A 143 13.72 15.55 15.42
C TYR A 143 13.08 16.95 15.50
N PHE A 144 12.45 17.29 16.63
CA PHE A 144 11.64 18.49 16.78
C PHE A 144 12.12 19.38 17.93
N ALA A 145 13.42 19.38 18.25
CA ALA A 145 13.98 20.19 19.34
C ALA A 145 13.65 21.70 19.22
N SER A 146 13.50 22.22 17.99
CA SER A 146 13.13 23.62 17.74
C SER A 146 11.65 23.93 17.98
N PHE A 147 10.82 22.93 18.30
CA PHE A 147 9.39 23.10 18.47
C PHE A 147 9.02 23.63 19.86
N GLY A 148 10.00 23.79 20.76
CA GLY A 148 9.78 24.30 22.12
C GLY A 148 9.32 23.18 23.06
N ASN A 149 8.35 23.46 23.93
CA ASN A 149 7.94 22.52 24.96
C ASN A 149 7.15 21.32 24.37
N LEU A 150 7.70 20.13 24.52
CA LEU A 150 7.09 18.83 24.17
C LEU A 150 7.07 17.86 25.38
N SER A 151 7.25 18.37 26.60
CA SER A 151 7.50 17.54 27.80
C SER A 151 6.30 16.73 28.31
N SER A 152 5.08 17.02 27.83
CA SER A 152 3.86 16.32 28.25
C SER A 152 2.85 16.21 27.10
N PRO A 153 1.89 15.28 27.16
CA PRO A 153 0.82 15.19 26.17
C PRO A 153 0.06 16.50 25.95
N ALA A 154 -0.26 17.22 27.03
CA ALA A 154 -0.93 18.52 26.94
C ALA A 154 -0.05 19.58 26.26
N ALA A 155 1.26 19.61 26.56
CA ALA A 155 2.20 20.50 25.91
C ALA A 155 2.32 20.20 24.41
N ILE A 156 2.40 18.91 24.03
CA ILE A 156 2.48 18.48 22.63
C ILE A 156 1.19 18.84 21.87
N MET A 157 0.02 18.51 22.43
CA MET A 157 -1.28 18.78 21.79
C MET A 157 -1.57 20.27 21.64
N GLY A 158 -1.14 21.10 22.60
CA GLY A 158 -1.27 22.55 22.56
C GLY A 158 -0.19 23.27 21.76
N ASN A 159 0.80 22.57 21.20
CA ASN A 159 1.94 23.20 20.57
C ASN A 159 1.60 23.68 19.14
N PRO A 160 1.67 25.00 18.86
CA PRO A 160 1.31 25.54 17.55
C PRO A 160 2.26 25.10 16.42
N LYS A 161 3.53 24.80 16.72
CA LYS A 161 4.49 24.28 15.74
C LYS A 161 4.21 22.82 15.39
N VAL A 162 3.79 22.01 16.37
CA VAL A 162 3.29 20.64 16.12
C VAL A 162 2.07 20.71 15.21
N ALA A 163 1.10 21.58 15.49
CA ALA A 163 -0.07 21.73 14.65
C ALA A 163 0.29 22.19 13.21
N ALA A 164 1.16 23.20 13.08
CA ALA A 164 1.60 23.69 11.77
C ALA A 164 2.35 22.63 10.96
N HIS A 165 3.21 21.85 11.60
CA HIS A 165 3.94 20.78 10.92
C HIS A 165 3.03 19.60 10.57
N GLY A 166 2.07 19.26 11.43
CA GLY A 166 1.03 18.28 11.12
C GLY A 166 0.28 18.63 9.83
N ARG A 167 -0.08 19.90 9.63
CA ARG A 167 -0.65 20.39 8.36
C ARG A 167 0.31 20.24 7.18
N THR A 168 1.60 20.52 7.40
CA THR A 168 2.63 20.33 6.37
C THR A 168 2.73 18.87 5.92
N VAL A 169 2.67 17.92 6.86
CA VAL A 169 2.66 16.48 6.57
C VAL A 169 1.44 16.11 5.72
N MET A 170 0.25 16.61 6.06
CA MET A 170 -0.96 16.37 5.27
C MET A 170 -0.86 16.95 3.86
N GLY A 171 -0.27 18.14 3.69
CA GLY A 171 0.03 18.70 2.37
C GLY A 171 1.03 17.85 1.57
N GLY A 172 1.95 17.17 2.25
CA GLY A 172 2.79 16.11 1.67
C GLY A 172 1.94 14.98 1.10
N LEU A 173 1.08 14.37 1.93
CA LEU A 173 0.18 13.29 1.50
C LEU A 173 -0.74 13.69 0.35
N GLU A 174 -1.25 14.92 0.35
CA GLU A 174 -2.06 15.43 -0.77
C GLU A 174 -1.28 15.41 -2.09
N ARG A 175 0.01 15.75 -2.04
CA ARG A 175 0.89 15.69 -3.21
C ARG A 175 1.04 14.26 -3.72
N ALA A 176 1.15 13.27 -2.83
CA ALA A 176 1.16 11.86 -3.24
C ALA A 176 -0.18 11.42 -3.87
N ILE A 177 -1.31 11.85 -3.30
CA ILE A 177 -2.65 11.54 -3.83
C ILE A 177 -2.86 12.14 -5.22
N LYS A 178 -2.37 13.35 -5.47
CA LYS A 178 -2.40 13.98 -6.79
C LYS A 178 -1.44 13.34 -7.80
N ASN A 179 -0.50 12.50 -7.35
CA ASN A 179 0.56 11.91 -8.16
C ASN A 179 0.71 10.40 -7.90
N MET A 180 -0.40 9.66 -7.69
CA MET A 180 -0.34 8.24 -7.29
C MET A 180 0.47 7.35 -8.27
N ASP A 181 0.49 7.71 -9.56
CA ASP A 181 1.27 7.01 -10.59
C ASP A 181 2.78 7.28 -10.52
N ASN A 182 3.20 8.32 -9.79
CA ASN A 182 4.56 8.83 -9.83
C ASN A 182 5.07 9.32 -8.45
N ILE A 183 4.58 8.72 -7.35
CA ILE A 183 4.93 9.14 -5.98
C ILE A 183 6.46 9.14 -5.78
N LYS A 184 7.16 8.09 -6.25
CA LYS A 184 8.62 7.95 -6.11
C LYS A 184 9.38 9.17 -6.66
N ALA A 185 9.12 9.56 -7.91
CA ALA A 185 9.80 10.72 -8.51
C ALA A 185 9.34 12.03 -7.85
N THR A 186 8.04 12.14 -7.55
CA THR A 186 7.45 13.32 -6.88
C THR A 186 8.10 13.59 -5.52
N TYR A 187 8.47 12.52 -4.80
CA TYR A 187 9.03 12.58 -3.46
C TYR A 187 10.56 12.56 -3.43
N ALA A 188 11.25 12.38 -4.56
CA ALA A 188 12.72 12.29 -4.57
C ALA A 188 13.40 13.47 -3.84
N PRO A 189 13.03 14.75 -4.07
CA PRO A 189 13.63 15.86 -3.31
C PRO A 189 13.31 15.83 -1.81
N LEU A 190 12.11 15.33 -1.45
CA LEU A 190 11.68 15.22 -0.05
C LEU A 190 12.41 14.08 0.66
N SER A 191 12.67 12.97 -0.04
CA SER A 191 13.47 11.84 0.44
C SER A 191 14.91 12.27 0.71
N VAL A 192 15.55 12.99 -0.22
CA VAL A 192 16.89 13.58 -0.02
C VAL A 192 16.89 14.51 1.19
N MET A 193 15.90 15.40 1.32
CA MET A 193 15.81 16.30 2.48
C MET A 193 15.74 15.53 3.80
N HIS A 194 14.90 14.48 3.88
CA HIS A 194 14.77 13.72 5.11
C HIS A 194 16.01 12.88 5.44
N SER A 195 16.71 12.37 4.42
CA SER A 195 17.94 11.61 4.57
C SER A 195 19.15 12.49 4.92
N GLU A 196 19.46 13.46 4.07
CA GLU A 196 20.73 14.19 4.09
C GLU A 196 20.71 15.46 4.95
N LYS A 197 19.53 16.02 5.23
CA LYS A 197 19.41 17.26 6.01
C LYS A 197 18.78 17.04 7.38
N LEU A 198 17.69 16.28 7.42
CA LEU A 198 16.94 16.06 8.66
C LEU A 198 17.42 14.80 9.41
N HIS A 199 18.13 13.91 8.74
CA HIS A 199 18.64 12.65 9.28
C HIS A 199 17.57 11.84 10.03
N VAL A 200 16.36 11.81 9.48
CA VAL A 200 15.23 11.06 10.07
C VAL A 200 15.43 9.58 9.77
N ASP A 201 15.59 8.76 10.79
CA ASP A 201 15.64 7.30 10.63
C ASP A 201 14.36 6.80 9.92
N PRO A 202 14.51 6.07 8.78
CA PRO A 202 13.41 5.56 7.94
C PRO A 202 12.27 4.87 8.69
N ASP A 203 12.56 4.19 9.81
CA ASP A 203 11.54 3.45 10.54
C ASP A 203 10.47 4.36 11.15
N ASN A 204 10.81 5.62 11.42
CA ASN A 204 9.86 6.59 11.99
C ASN A 204 8.77 7.02 11.01
N PHE A 205 8.96 6.86 9.70
CA PHE A 205 7.90 7.13 8.72
C PHE A 205 6.72 6.16 8.87
N ARG A 206 7.00 4.89 9.21
CA ARG A 206 5.95 3.88 9.45
C ARG A 206 5.14 4.23 10.69
N LEU A 207 5.79 4.69 11.76
CA LEU A 207 5.13 5.12 12.99
C LEU A 207 4.15 6.28 12.75
N LEU A 208 4.54 7.27 11.94
CA LEU A 208 3.66 8.37 11.59
C LEU A 208 2.52 7.91 10.67
N ALA A 209 2.80 7.04 9.69
CA ALA A 209 1.78 6.44 8.83
C ALA A 209 0.71 5.67 9.64
N ASP A 210 1.13 4.91 10.66
CA ASP A 210 0.23 4.21 11.58
C ASP A 210 -0.60 5.20 12.40
N CYS A 211 0.01 6.27 12.93
CA CYS A 211 -0.72 7.31 13.67
C CYS A 211 -1.78 8.00 12.80
N ILE A 212 -1.48 8.29 11.54
CA ILE A 212 -2.43 8.85 10.58
C ILE A 212 -3.59 7.88 10.35
N THR A 213 -3.28 6.59 10.16
CA THR A 213 -4.29 5.53 10.00
C THR A 213 -5.20 5.42 11.21
N VAL A 214 -4.64 5.42 12.42
CA VAL A 214 -5.41 5.38 13.68
C VAL A 214 -6.31 6.60 13.82
N CYS A 215 -5.80 7.81 13.54
CA CYS A 215 -6.62 9.02 13.60
C CYS A 215 -7.78 8.98 12.60
N ALA A 216 -7.55 8.51 11.37
CA ALA A 216 -8.61 8.36 10.37
C ALA A 216 -9.67 7.33 10.81
N ALA A 217 -9.23 6.17 11.32
CA ALA A 217 -10.11 5.13 11.82
C ALA A 217 -10.96 5.62 13.01
N MET A 218 -10.35 6.34 13.95
CA MET A 218 -11.06 6.93 15.10
C MET A 218 -12.09 7.99 14.68
N LYS A 219 -11.78 8.80 13.67
CA LYS A 219 -12.66 9.87 13.18
C LYS A 219 -13.92 9.32 12.51
N PHE A 220 -13.79 8.25 11.73
CA PHE A 220 -14.86 7.78 10.85
C PHE A 220 -15.53 6.48 11.30
N GLY A 221 -14.90 5.73 12.21
CA GLY A 221 -15.40 4.44 12.66
C GLY A 221 -15.56 3.41 11.53
N PRO A 222 -16.18 2.25 11.80
CA PRO A 222 -16.30 1.16 10.83
C PRO A 222 -17.12 1.51 9.58
N SER A 223 -18.02 2.48 9.68
CA SER A 223 -18.88 2.90 8.56
C SER A 223 -18.15 3.77 7.54
N GLY A 224 -17.19 4.60 7.97
CA GLY A 224 -16.39 5.44 7.07
C GLY A 224 -14.96 4.96 6.85
N PHE A 225 -14.47 4.03 7.66
CA PHE A 225 -13.16 3.38 7.54
C PHE A 225 -13.32 1.86 7.58
N SER A 226 -13.95 1.31 6.55
CA SER A 226 -14.21 -0.13 6.42
C SER A 226 -12.92 -0.93 6.15
N PRO A 227 -12.92 -2.27 6.28
CA PRO A 227 -11.73 -3.09 6.02
C PRO A 227 -11.11 -2.88 4.62
N ASN A 228 -11.94 -2.70 3.59
CA ASN A 228 -11.44 -2.43 2.23
C ASN A 228 -10.79 -1.04 2.13
N VAL A 229 -11.36 -0.03 2.80
CA VAL A 229 -10.78 1.33 2.84
C VAL A 229 -9.46 1.31 3.60
N GLN A 230 -9.41 0.59 4.73
CA GLN A 230 -8.18 0.41 5.50
C GLN A 230 -7.09 -0.27 4.67
N GLU A 231 -7.42 -1.35 3.97
CA GLU A 231 -6.47 -2.06 3.09
C GLU A 231 -5.89 -1.12 2.03
N ALA A 232 -6.74 -0.40 1.30
CA ALA A 232 -6.32 0.55 0.28
C ALA A 232 -5.45 1.68 0.87
N TRP A 233 -5.86 2.23 2.01
CA TRP A 233 -5.14 3.29 2.71
C TRP A 233 -3.77 2.85 3.21
N GLN A 234 -3.66 1.63 3.78
CA GLN A 234 -2.38 1.08 4.24
C GLN A 234 -1.43 0.79 3.07
N LYS A 235 -1.94 0.28 1.94
CA LYS A 235 -1.14 0.11 0.72
C LYS A 235 -0.61 1.46 0.22
N PHE A 236 -1.47 2.47 0.16
CA PHE A 236 -1.08 3.82 -0.22
C PHE A 236 0.02 4.38 0.69
N LEU A 237 -0.17 4.34 2.02
CA LEU A 237 0.84 4.82 2.96
C LEU A 237 2.14 4.01 2.90
N SER A 238 2.08 2.72 2.61
CA SER A 238 3.29 1.90 2.39
C SER A 238 4.09 2.37 1.17
N VAL A 239 3.40 2.75 0.08
CA VAL A 239 4.06 3.34 -1.11
C VAL A 239 4.65 4.71 -0.78
N VAL A 240 3.94 5.55 -0.02
CA VAL A 240 4.44 6.86 0.46
C VAL A 240 5.70 6.68 1.29
N VAL A 241 5.70 5.77 2.27
CA VAL A 241 6.87 5.47 3.11
C VAL A 241 8.03 4.96 2.26
N SER A 242 7.80 3.97 1.39
CA SER A 242 8.83 3.45 0.47
C SER A 242 9.45 4.56 -0.37
N ALA A 243 8.64 5.49 -0.89
CA ALA A 243 9.14 6.64 -1.66
C ALA A 243 9.97 7.62 -0.80
N LEU A 244 9.59 7.88 0.46
CA LEU A 244 10.37 8.72 1.37
C LEU A 244 11.70 8.09 1.74
N CYS A 245 11.77 6.76 1.87
CA CYS A 245 13.00 6.04 2.21
C CYS A 245 13.96 5.85 1.03
N ARG A 246 13.55 6.15 -0.20
CA ARG A 246 14.25 5.71 -1.42
C ARG A 246 15.68 6.24 -1.56
N GLN A 247 15.93 7.47 -1.12
CA GLN A 247 17.22 8.16 -1.27
C GLN A 247 18.12 8.04 -0.03
N TYR A 248 17.76 7.15 0.90
CA TYR A 248 18.62 6.80 2.02
C TYR A 248 19.72 5.84 1.55
N HIS A 249 20.91 6.01 2.12
CA HIS A 249 22.11 5.21 1.85
C HIS A 249 22.55 4.43 3.09
#